data_AF-A0A0K9G9B7-F1
#
_entry.id   AF-A0A0K9G9B7-F1
#
_cell.length_a   1.000
_cell.length_b   1.000
_cell.length_c   1.000
_cell.angle_alpha   90.00
_cell.angle_beta   90.00
_cell.angle_gamma   90.00
#
_symmetry.space_group_name_H-M   'P 1'
#
loop_
_entity.id
_entity.type
_entity.pdbx_description
1 polymer ?
#
loop_
_entity_poly.entity_id
_entity_poly.type
_entity_poly.pdbx_seq_one_letter_code
_entity_poly.pdbx_strand_id
1 'polypeptide(L)'
;MLAKDLLNFMEENELYGVEDANEILSELHYENGLIEPLEFIGGEDFIRNLAVALTHFCFRNGPVEDMHSGRVGYFEATPETPPEQISQLSQEDMKTLNKYMVDKLGFFFTLLVNERYVELKYLLEFDMQCGTEWDPPNIKKEWEECCRYLRLYFEDDME
;
A
#
# COMPACT_ATOMS: atom_id res chain seq x y z
N MET A 1 3.72 10.37 -11.89
CA MET A 1 5.18 10.10 -11.94
C MET A 1 5.35 8.60 -12.19
N LEU A 2 4.97 7.73 -11.25
CA LEU A 2 5.08 6.26 -11.38
C LEU A 2 4.58 5.61 -12.68
N ALA A 3 3.38 5.94 -13.16
CA ALA A 3 2.87 5.33 -14.39
C ALA A 3 3.60 5.80 -15.65
N LYS A 4 4.09 7.05 -15.68
CA LYS A 4 4.91 7.53 -16.80
C LYS A 4 6.30 6.92 -16.78
N ASP A 5 6.87 6.73 -15.60
CA ASP A 5 8.18 6.10 -15.45
C ASP A 5 8.09 4.61 -15.81
N LEU A 6 6.98 3.94 -15.46
CA LEU A 6 6.67 2.58 -15.91
C LEU A 6 6.45 2.52 -17.43
N LEU A 7 5.65 3.43 -17.98
CA LEU A 7 5.41 3.51 -19.43
C LEU A 7 6.70 3.78 -20.20
N ASN A 8 7.55 4.70 -19.73
CA ASN A 8 8.85 5.00 -20.33
C ASN A 8 9.79 3.79 -20.26
N PHE A 9 9.87 3.11 -19.11
CA PHE A 9 10.65 1.89 -18.97
C PHE A 9 10.13 0.77 -19.88
N MET A 10 8.81 0.62 -19.98
CA MET A 10 8.17 -0.30 -20.90
C MET A 10 8.50 0.05 -22.35
N GLU A 11 8.43 1.32 -22.75
CA GLU A 11 8.81 1.78 -24.10
C GLU A 11 10.31 1.57 -24.38
N GLU A 12 11.20 1.91 -23.44
CA GLU A 12 12.66 1.75 -23.55
C GLU A 12 13.08 0.28 -23.69
N ASN A 13 12.30 -0.64 -23.12
CA ASN A 13 12.57 -2.08 -23.15
C ASN A 13 11.62 -2.86 -24.09
N GLU A 14 10.89 -2.16 -24.97
CA GLU A 14 9.96 -2.75 -25.96
C GLU A 14 8.87 -3.67 -25.34
N LEU A 15 8.36 -3.30 -24.17
CA LEU A 15 7.31 -4.02 -23.42
C LEU A 15 5.94 -3.46 -23.78
N TYR A 16 5.16 -4.23 -24.51
CA TYR A 16 3.87 -3.80 -25.03
C TYR A 16 2.69 -4.27 -24.17
N GLY A 17 2.96 -4.89 -23.02
CA GLY A 17 1.96 -5.35 -22.07
C GLY A 17 2.48 -5.46 -20.63
N VAL A 18 1.53 -5.51 -19.68
CA VAL A 18 1.82 -5.67 -18.24
C VAL A 18 2.53 -7.00 -17.93
N GLU A 19 2.27 -8.04 -18.72
CA GLU A 19 2.93 -9.35 -18.57
C GLU A 19 4.42 -9.26 -18.91
N ASP A 20 4.78 -8.64 -20.05
CA ASP A 20 6.17 -8.43 -20.46
C ASP A 20 6.93 -7.58 -19.42
N ALA A 21 6.29 -6.56 -18.86
CA ALA A 21 6.88 -5.71 -17.81
C ALA A 21 7.16 -6.49 -16.52
N ASN A 22 6.25 -7.37 -16.11
CA ASN A 22 6.44 -8.21 -14.92
C ASN A 22 7.54 -9.25 -15.12
N GLU A 23 7.68 -9.80 -16.31
CA GLU A 23 8.76 -10.75 -16.64
C GLU A 23 10.12 -10.09 -16.45
N ILE A 24 10.35 -8.91 -17.05
CA ILE A 24 11.62 -8.17 -16.89
C ILE A 24 11.88 -7.75 -15.43
N LEU A 25 10.87 -7.23 -14.72
CA LEU A 25 11.04 -6.85 -13.32
C LEU A 25 11.39 -8.07 -12.45
N SER A 26 10.85 -9.23 -12.78
CA SER A 26 11.20 -10.48 -12.09
C SER A 26 12.65 -10.89 -12.36
N GLU A 27 13.16 -10.70 -13.58
CA GLU A 27 14.56 -10.96 -13.94
C GLU A 27 15.52 -9.99 -13.25
N LEU A 28 15.21 -8.69 -13.21
CA LEU A 28 15.98 -7.67 -12.48
C LEU A 28 16.12 -8.00 -10.99
N HIS A 29 15.06 -8.53 -10.38
CA HIS A 29 15.11 -8.99 -8.99
C HIS A 29 16.16 -10.08 -8.75
N TYR A 30 16.33 -11.01 -9.70
CA TYR A 30 17.31 -12.09 -9.59
C TYR A 30 18.75 -11.60 -9.67
N GLU A 31 19.02 -10.54 -10.43
CA GLU A 31 20.38 -10.03 -10.65
C GLU A 31 20.83 -9.04 -9.56
N ASN A 32 19.94 -8.14 -9.11
CA ASN A 32 20.32 -6.98 -8.29
C ASN A 32 19.60 -6.89 -6.94
N GLY A 33 18.89 -7.96 -6.55
CA GLY A 33 18.16 -8.03 -5.27
C GLY A 33 16.87 -7.21 -5.28
N LEU A 34 16.44 -6.71 -4.12
CA LEU A 34 15.16 -5.99 -4.00
C LEU A 34 15.27 -4.48 -4.18
N ILE A 35 16.48 -3.91 -4.19
CA ILE A 35 16.66 -2.45 -4.20
C ILE A 35 16.18 -1.87 -5.53
N GLU A 36 16.67 -2.36 -6.66
CA GLU A 36 16.34 -1.78 -7.97
C GLU A 36 14.84 -1.85 -8.31
N PRO A 37 14.14 -2.99 -8.12
CA PRO A 37 12.70 -3.02 -8.34
C PRO A 37 11.93 -2.07 -7.40
N LEU A 38 12.35 -1.93 -6.13
CA LEU A 38 11.69 -1.05 -5.19
C LEU A 38 11.96 0.43 -5.48
N GLU A 39 13.18 0.77 -5.92
CA GLU A 39 13.54 2.12 -6.37
C GLU A 39 12.80 2.49 -7.65
N PHE A 40 12.64 1.55 -8.58
CA PHE A 40 11.81 1.75 -9.77
C PHE A 40 10.34 2.07 -9.42
N ILE A 41 9.76 1.33 -8.46
CA ILE A 41 8.36 1.51 -8.04
C ILE A 41 8.18 2.72 -7.09
N GLY A 42 9.20 3.09 -6.31
CA GLY A 42 9.09 4.09 -5.24
C GLY A 42 9.87 5.38 -5.46
N GLY A 43 10.75 5.44 -6.46
CA GLY A 43 11.71 6.52 -6.70
C GLY A 43 12.88 6.53 -5.71
N GLU A 44 13.68 7.61 -5.73
CA GLU A 44 14.91 7.79 -4.92
C GLU A 44 14.69 7.59 -3.41
N ASP A 45 13.52 7.97 -2.87
CA ASP A 45 13.14 7.77 -1.46
C ASP A 45 12.10 6.64 -1.32
N PHE A 46 12.32 5.52 -2.03
CA PHE A 46 11.35 4.43 -2.13
C PHE A 46 10.92 3.88 -0.77
N ILE A 47 11.81 3.81 0.23
CA ILE A 47 11.46 3.30 1.56
C ILE A 47 10.30 4.13 2.16
N ARG A 48 10.42 5.46 2.13
CA ARG A 48 9.37 6.36 2.61
C ARG A 48 8.15 6.31 1.70
N ASN A 49 8.35 6.41 0.40
CA ASN A 49 7.26 6.54 -0.57
C ASN A 49 6.38 5.28 -0.61
N LEU A 50 6.98 4.10 -0.61
CA LEU A 50 6.27 2.82 -0.55
C LEU A 50 5.58 2.64 0.81
N ALA A 51 6.21 3.03 1.92
CA ALA A 51 5.57 2.95 3.24
C ALA A 51 4.31 3.84 3.33
N VAL A 52 4.37 5.06 2.76
CA VAL A 52 3.20 5.95 2.65
C VAL A 52 2.14 5.36 1.73
N ALA A 53 2.52 4.92 0.53
CA ALA A 53 1.59 4.36 -0.45
C ALA A 53 0.88 3.11 0.10
N LEU A 54 1.60 2.19 0.74
CA LEU A 54 1.03 1.01 1.39
C LEU A 54 0.17 1.35 2.60
N THR A 55 0.52 2.40 3.37
CA THR A 55 -0.37 2.88 4.45
C THR A 55 -1.70 3.34 3.88
N HIS A 56 -1.69 4.06 2.75
CA HIS A 56 -2.92 4.43 2.05
C HIS A 56 -3.69 3.21 1.55
N PHE A 57 -3.01 2.30 0.87
CA PHE A 57 -3.62 1.16 0.19
C PHE A 57 -4.17 0.10 1.16
N CYS A 58 -3.39 -0.34 2.15
CA CYS A 58 -3.72 -1.47 3.01
C CYS A 58 -4.44 -1.09 4.30
N PHE A 59 -4.33 0.16 4.76
CA PHE A 59 -4.77 0.54 6.11
C PHE A 59 -5.75 1.72 6.10
N ARG A 60 -5.34 2.87 5.56
CA ARG A 60 -6.10 4.11 5.71
C ARG A 60 -7.35 4.09 4.84
N ASN A 61 -7.20 3.82 3.54
CA ASN A 61 -8.33 3.90 2.63
C ASN A 61 -9.34 2.76 2.91
N GLY A 62 -10.63 3.06 2.83
CA GLY A 62 -11.69 2.12 3.18
C GLY A 62 -12.14 2.30 4.64
N PRO A 63 -12.31 1.21 5.43
CA PRO A 63 -12.99 1.27 6.73
C PRO A 63 -12.39 2.27 7.72
N VAL A 64 -11.07 2.48 7.72
CA VAL A 64 -10.42 3.43 8.64
C VAL A 64 -10.75 4.87 8.28
N GLU A 65 -10.70 5.22 7.00
CA GLU A 65 -11.17 6.52 6.52
C GLU A 65 -12.68 6.69 6.76
N ASP A 66 -13.49 5.64 6.58
CA ASP A 66 -14.93 5.69 6.86
C ASP A 66 -15.19 6.04 8.34
N MET A 67 -14.47 5.41 9.27
CA MET A 67 -14.51 5.73 10.71
C MET A 67 -14.10 7.18 11.02
N HIS A 68 -13.22 7.76 10.22
CA HIS A 68 -12.79 9.14 10.34
C HIS A 68 -13.76 10.16 9.72
N SER A 69 -14.41 9.77 8.62
CA SER A 69 -15.20 10.65 7.73
C SER A 69 -16.51 11.19 8.30
N GLY A 70 -16.85 10.83 9.54
CA GLY A 70 -18.01 11.36 10.24
C GLY A 70 -18.02 12.90 10.25
N ARG A 71 -19.22 13.48 10.14
CA ARG A 71 -19.42 14.92 9.98
C ARG A 71 -19.52 15.68 11.31
N VAL A 72 -19.73 14.94 12.41
CA VAL A 72 -19.90 15.49 13.75
C VAL A 72 -18.81 14.90 14.64
N GLY A 73 -18.08 15.73 15.38
CA GLY A 73 -17.11 15.21 16.35
C GLY A 73 -17.80 14.48 17.50
N TYR A 74 -17.15 13.48 18.10
CA TYR A 74 -17.73 12.72 19.22
C TYR A 74 -18.26 13.63 20.36
N PHE A 75 -17.54 14.69 20.69
CA PHE A 75 -17.93 15.66 21.73
C PHE A 75 -19.01 16.66 21.28
N GLU A 76 -19.35 16.69 19.99
CA GLU A 76 -20.37 17.55 19.40
C GLU A 76 -21.69 16.80 19.14
N ALA A 77 -21.68 15.46 19.26
CA ALA A 77 -22.84 14.62 19.04
C ALA A 77 -23.91 14.81 20.11
N THR A 78 -25.16 14.85 19.68
CA THR A 78 -26.35 14.83 20.56
C THR A 78 -26.99 13.44 20.56
N PRO A 79 -27.90 13.12 21.50
CA PRO A 79 -28.64 11.85 21.49
C PRO A 79 -29.42 11.58 20.18
N GLU A 80 -29.72 12.62 19.40
CA GLU A 80 -30.41 12.54 18.11
C GLU A 80 -29.45 12.38 16.92
N THR A 81 -28.14 12.52 17.13
CA THR A 81 -27.14 12.38 16.06
C THR A 81 -27.02 10.91 15.64
N PRO A 82 -27.23 10.56 14.37
CA PRO A 82 -27.08 9.18 13.92
C PRO A 82 -25.63 8.70 14.10
N PRO A 83 -25.39 7.47 14.61
CA PRO A 83 -24.04 6.96 14.88
C PRO A 83 -23.08 7.04 13.69
N GLU A 84 -23.59 6.81 12.49
CA GLU A 84 -22.82 6.88 11.24
C GLU A 84 -22.37 8.29 10.85
N GLN A 85 -22.94 9.33 11.46
CA GLN A 85 -22.51 10.72 11.25
C GLN A 85 -21.47 11.18 12.28
N ILE A 86 -21.25 10.39 13.33
CA ILE A 86 -20.29 10.71 14.39
C ILE A 86 -18.92 10.17 13.97
N SER A 87 -17.94 11.06 13.87
CA SER A 87 -16.57 10.65 13.61
C SER A 87 -16.05 9.87 14.82
N GLN A 88 -15.56 8.66 14.57
CA GLN A 88 -15.01 7.76 15.59
C GLN A 88 -13.52 8.02 15.82
N LEU A 89 -12.85 8.69 14.87
CA LEU A 89 -11.43 9.01 14.91
C LEU A 89 -11.24 10.50 14.70
N SER A 90 -10.61 11.19 15.65
CA SER A 90 -10.23 12.59 15.45
C SER A 90 -9.14 12.73 14.38
N GLN A 91 -8.91 13.96 13.92
CA GLN A 91 -7.79 14.26 13.04
C GLN A 91 -6.43 13.90 13.66
N GLU A 92 -6.28 14.08 14.98
CA GLU A 92 -5.04 13.72 15.67
C GLU A 92 -4.88 12.20 15.82
N ASP A 93 -5.98 11.46 16.01
CA ASP A 93 -5.96 9.99 15.99
C ASP A 93 -5.50 9.49 14.62
N MET A 94 -6.08 10.02 13.53
CA MET A 94 -5.69 9.63 12.17
C MET A 94 -4.22 9.93 11.86
N LYS A 95 -3.70 11.09 12.27
CA LYS A 95 -2.26 11.39 12.13
C LYS A 95 -1.40 10.40 12.89
N THR A 96 -1.79 10.06 14.11
CA THR A 96 -1.08 9.11 14.96
C THR A 96 -1.05 7.72 14.33
N LEU A 97 -2.20 7.22 13.88
CA LEU A 97 -2.34 5.91 13.23
C LEU A 97 -1.55 5.86 11.92
N ASN A 98 -1.69 6.87 11.06
CA ASN A 98 -0.95 6.94 9.80
C ASN A 98 0.56 6.97 10.04
N LYS A 99 1.04 7.77 11.01
CA LYS A 99 2.47 7.84 11.33
C LYS A 99 2.99 6.49 11.84
N TYR A 100 2.23 5.83 12.71
CA TYR A 100 2.58 4.50 13.20
C TYR A 100 2.75 3.50 12.05
N MET A 101 1.80 3.46 11.12
CA MET A 101 1.86 2.55 9.97
C MET A 101 3.03 2.86 9.04
N VAL A 102 3.25 4.14 8.70
CA VAL A 102 4.38 4.56 7.86
C VAL A 102 5.71 4.17 8.51
N ASP A 103 5.86 4.35 9.82
CA ASP A 103 7.10 3.98 10.52
C ASP A 103 7.33 2.46 10.54
N LYS A 104 6.27 1.68 10.77
CA LYS A 104 6.37 0.21 10.77
C LYS A 104 6.71 -0.33 9.39
N LEU A 105 6.05 0.17 8.35
CA LEU A 105 6.32 -0.24 6.97
C LEU A 105 7.69 0.22 6.48
N GLY A 106 8.11 1.45 6.83
CA GLY A 106 9.45 1.95 6.53
C GLY A 106 10.54 1.10 7.19
N PHE A 107 10.34 0.71 8.46
CA PHE A 107 11.26 -0.20 9.14
C PHE A 107 11.27 -1.59 8.51
N PHE A 108 10.10 -2.14 8.13
CA PHE A 108 10.00 -3.39 7.38
C PHE A 108 10.83 -3.35 6.08
N PHE A 109 10.64 -2.33 5.24
CA PHE A 109 11.42 -2.16 4.02
C PHE A 109 12.91 -2.01 4.31
N THR A 110 13.29 -1.28 5.36
CA THR A 110 14.68 -1.15 5.78
C THR A 110 15.30 -2.50 6.10
N LEU A 111 14.62 -3.36 6.88
CA LEU A 111 15.14 -4.70 7.17
C LEU A 111 15.22 -5.57 5.91
N LEU A 112 14.22 -5.46 5.04
CA LEU A 112 14.12 -6.25 3.80
C LEU A 112 15.27 -5.94 2.84
N VAL A 113 15.55 -4.66 2.57
CA VAL A 113 16.60 -4.26 1.61
C VAL A 113 18.02 -4.38 2.17
N ASN A 114 18.18 -4.37 3.49
CA ASN A 114 19.46 -4.59 4.15
C ASN A 114 19.69 -6.08 4.50
N GLU A 115 18.88 -7.00 3.95
CA GLU A 115 19.01 -8.45 4.14
C GLU A 115 19.00 -8.89 5.62
N ARG A 116 18.32 -8.13 6.48
CA ARG A 116 18.19 -8.39 7.92
C ARG A 116 17.09 -9.42 8.19
N TYR A 117 17.19 -10.58 7.52
CA TYR A 117 16.15 -11.60 7.50
C TYR A 117 15.92 -12.26 8.85
N VAL A 118 16.95 -12.34 9.71
CA VAL A 118 16.80 -12.89 11.06
C VAL A 118 15.95 -11.96 11.91
N GLU A 119 16.25 -10.66 11.91
CA GLU A 119 15.45 -9.65 12.61
C GLU A 119 14.03 -9.59 12.06
N LEU A 120 13.88 -9.63 10.73
CA LEU A 120 12.59 -9.63 10.08
C LEU A 120 11.76 -10.87 10.47
N LYS A 121 12.38 -12.05 10.49
CA LYS A 121 11.73 -13.28 10.94
C LYS A 121 11.21 -13.15 12.38
N TYR A 122 12.05 -12.73 13.32
CA TYR A 122 11.64 -12.60 14.72
C TYR A 122 10.57 -11.54 14.92
N LEU A 123 10.62 -10.45 14.15
CA LEU A 123 9.58 -9.42 14.16
C LEU A 123 8.22 -10.02 13.76
N LEU A 124 8.18 -10.79 12.66
CA LEU A 124 6.94 -11.33 12.11
C LEU A 124 6.41 -12.54 12.88
N GLU A 125 7.27 -13.40 13.43
CA GLU A 125 6.85 -14.61 14.15
C GLU A 125 5.93 -14.33 15.33
N PHE A 126 6.13 -13.19 16.02
CA PHE A 126 5.25 -12.78 17.10
C PHE A 126 3.87 -12.38 16.58
N ASP A 127 3.83 -11.53 15.55
CA ASP A 127 2.59 -11.00 15.00
C ASP A 127 1.78 -12.07 14.26
N MET A 128 2.42 -13.09 13.67
CA MET A 128 1.74 -14.22 13.02
C MET A 128 0.88 -15.06 13.97
N GLN A 129 1.12 -15.00 15.28
CA GLN A 129 0.30 -15.68 16.28
C GLN A 129 -0.98 -14.91 16.58
N CYS A 130 -1.03 -13.62 16.24
CA CYS A 130 -2.19 -12.77 16.39
C CYS A 130 -3.04 -12.88 15.12
N GLY A 131 -4.26 -13.41 15.24
CA GLY A 131 -5.19 -13.55 14.11
C GLY A 131 -5.23 -14.94 13.48
N THR A 132 -4.84 -15.97 14.21
CA THR A 132 -5.00 -17.38 13.78
C THR A 132 -6.45 -17.77 13.49
N GLU A 133 -7.41 -17.05 14.07
CA GLU A 133 -8.84 -17.23 13.84
C GLU A 133 -9.42 -16.35 12.71
N TRP A 134 -8.59 -15.59 12.00
CA TRP A 134 -9.07 -14.72 10.93
C TRP A 134 -9.27 -15.49 9.63
N ASP A 135 -10.18 -14.98 8.80
CA ASP A 135 -10.41 -15.53 7.47
C ASP A 135 -9.15 -15.38 6.58
N PRO A 136 -8.87 -16.35 5.69
CA PRO A 136 -7.79 -16.22 4.73
C PRO A 136 -8.02 -15.05 3.76
N PRO A 137 -6.95 -14.47 3.19
CA PRO A 137 -7.08 -13.37 2.25
C PRO A 137 -7.81 -13.82 0.96
N ASN A 138 -8.74 -12.99 0.49
CA ASN A 138 -9.45 -13.22 -0.77
C ASN A 138 -8.68 -12.63 -1.97
N ILE A 139 -7.61 -13.31 -2.36
CA ILE A 139 -6.69 -12.85 -3.42
C ILE A 139 -7.41 -12.65 -4.77
N LYS A 140 -8.40 -13.49 -5.09
CA LYS A 140 -9.15 -13.36 -6.34
C LYS A 140 -9.87 -12.01 -6.42
N LYS A 141 -10.54 -11.61 -5.33
CA LYS A 141 -11.24 -10.33 -5.27
C LYS A 141 -10.27 -9.16 -5.42
N GLU A 142 -9.15 -9.18 -4.70
CA GLU A 142 -8.15 -8.10 -4.78
C GLU A 142 -7.52 -7.99 -6.17
N TRP A 143 -7.33 -9.13 -6.86
CA TRP A 143 -6.88 -9.14 -8.25
C TRP A 143 -7.89 -8.52 -9.20
N GLU A 144 -9.17 -8.86 -9.06
CA GLU A 144 -10.26 -8.27 -9.87
C GLU A 144 -10.34 -6.75 -9.69
N GLU A 145 -10.16 -6.25 -8.46
CA GLU A 145 -10.08 -4.81 -8.18
C GLU A 145 -8.85 -4.16 -8.80
N CYS A 146 -7.68 -4.79 -8.72
CA CYS A 146 -6.46 -4.30 -9.37
C CYS A 146 -6.66 -4.15 -10.89
N CYS A 147 -7.22 -5.17 -11.56
CA CYS A 147 -7.53 -5.10 -12.98
C CYS A 147 -8.49 -3.96 -13.32
N ARG A 148 -9.46 -3.66 -12.45
CA ARG A 148 -10.38 -2.52 -12.62
C ARG A 148 -9.64 -1.18 -12.59
N TYR A 149 -8.70 -0.99 -11.66
CA TYR A 149 -7.88 0.22 -11.59
C TYR A 149 -7.00 0.40 -12.83
N LEU A 150 -6.37 -0.69 -13.31
CA LEU A 150 -5.53 -0.63 -14.50
C LEU A 150 -6.33 -0.23 -15.74
N ARG A 151 -7.54 -0.76 -15.94
CA ARG A 151 -8.40 -0.37 -17.07
C ARG A 151 -8.73 1.11 -17.06
N LEU A 152 -9.13 1.67 -15.92
CA LEU A 152 -9.41 3.10 -15.79
C LEU A 152 -8.19 3.95 -16.18
N TYR A 153 -6.99 3.49 -15.82
CA TYR A 153 -5.77 4.23 -16.10
C TYR A 153 -5.37 4.19 -17.59
N PHE A 154 -5.52 3.05 -18.26
CA PHE A 154 -5.11 2.89 -19.66
C PHE A 154 -6.20 3.22 -20.68
N GLU A 155 -7.48 3.25 -20.30
CA GLU A 155 -8.57 3.66 -21.19
C GLU A 155 -8.70 5.19 -21.30
N ASP A 156 -8.30 5.95 -20.26
CA ASP A 156 -8.30 7.43 -20.27
C ASP A 156 -7.17 8.05 -21.12
N ASP A 157 -6.11 7.29 -21.45
CA ASP A 157 -4.99 7.74 -22.30
C ASP A 157 -5.22 7.49 -23.82
N MET A 158 -6.43 7.04 -24.21
CA MET A 158 -6.81 6.68 -25.59
C MET A 158 -7.83 7.65 -26.25
N GLU A 159 -8.16 8.78 -25.60
CA GLU A 159 -8.92 9.92 -26.19
C GLU A 159 -8.02 11.14 -26.46
#